data_AF-A0A3S1SUH6-F1
#
_entry.id   AF-A0A3S1SUH6-F1
#
_cell.length_a   1.000
_cell.length_b   1.000
_cell.length_c   1.000
_cell.angle_alpha   90.00
_cell.angle_beta   90.00
_cell.angle_gamma   90.00
#
_symmetry.space_group_name_H-M   'P 1'
#
loop_
_entity.id
_entity.type
_entity.pdbx_description
1 polymer ?
#
loop_
_entity_poly.entity_id
_entity_poly.type
_entity_poly.pdbx_seq_one_letter_code
_entity_poly.pdbx_strand_id
1 'polypeptide(L)' 'MVSKPNIDITLVSRLIATQFPKWKDLPVRPVASGGWDNRTFHLGGEMTVRLPSV' A
#
# COMPACT_ATOMS: atom_id res chain seq x y z
N MET A 1 24.99 -1.35 3.56
CA MET A 1 23.78 -0.52 3.74
C MET A 1 22.74 -1.03 2.77
N VAL A 2 21.66 -1.66 3.27
CA VAL A 2 20.54 -2.08 2.41
C VAL A 2 19.69 -0.84 2.17
N SER A 3 19.43 -0.48 0.91
CA SER A 3 18.50 0.60 0.58
C SER A 3 17.10 0.21 1.03
N LYS A 4 16.38 1.11 1.71
CA LYS A 4 14.99 0.86 2.07
C LYS A 4 14.18 0.65 0.78
N PRO A 5 13.38 -0.43 0.67
CA PRO A 5 12.53 -0.64 -0.48
C PRO A 5 11.52 0.51 -0.58
N ASN A 6 11.38 1.07 -1.78
CA ASN A 6 10.37 2.10 -2.03
C ASN A 6 8.99 1.43 -2.05
N ILE A 7 8.18 1.72 -1.05
CA ILE A 7 6.80 1.23 -0.97
C ILE A 7 5.92 2.24 -1.71
N ASP A 8 5.57 1.90 -2.94
CA ASP A 8 4.77 2.72 -3.85
C ASP A 8 3.42 2.06 -4.21
N ILE A 9 2.61 2.78 -4.97
CA ILE A 9 1.28 2.33 -5.42
C ILE A 9 1.38 1.04 -6.24
N THR A 10 2.43 0.91 -7.05
CA THR A 10 2.64 -0.25 -7.94
C THR A 10 2.87 -1.51 -7.13
N LEU A 11 3.73 -1.45 -6.11
CA LEU A 11 3.98 -2.56 -5.20
C LEU A 11 2.69 -2.97 -4.48
N VAL A 12 1.98 -2.00 -3.91
CA VAL A 12 0.74 -2.25 -3.17
C VAL A 12 -0.33 -2.89 -4.07
N SER A 13 -0.53 -2.36 -5.28
CA SER A 13 -1.52 -2.90 -6.22
C SER A 13 -1.22 -4.34 -6.62
N ARG A 14 0.05 -4.69 -6.83
CA ARG A 14 0.47 -6.07 -7.11
C ARG A 14 0.21 -7.01 -5.93
N LEU A 15 0.54 -6.57 -4.72
CA LEU A 15 0.29 -7.37 -3.51
C LEU A 15 -1.19 -7.65 -3.32
N ILE A 16 -2.05 -6.65 -3.53
CA ILE A 16 -3.51 -6.84 -3.48
C ILE A 16 -3.97 -7.80 -4.55
N ALA A 17 -3.53 -7.62 -5.80
CA ALA A 17 -3.94 -8.49 -6.90
C ALA A 17 -3.58 -9.97 -6.66
N THR A 18 -2.42 -10.22 -6.04
CA THR A 18 -1.94 -11.58 -5.76
C THR A 18 -2.57 -12.18 -4.50
N GLN A 19 -2.64 -11.42 -3.40
CA GLN A 19 -3.02 -11.96 -2.09
C GLN A 19 -4.52 -11.80 -1.80
N PHE A 20 -5.17 -10.80 -2.41
CA PHE A 20 -6.58 -10.49 -2.23
C PHE A 20 -7.28 -10.24 -3.58
N PRO A 21 -7.38 -11.25 -4.47
CA PRO A 21 -7.87 -11.04 -5.84
C PRO A 21 -9.26 -10.40 -5.95
N LYS A 22 -10.11 -10.55 -4.93
CA LYS A 22 -11.43 -9.91 -4.85
C LYS A 22 -11.37 -8.37 -4.94
N TRP A 23 -10.26 -7.77 -4.50
CA TRP A 23 -10.09 -6.31 -4.43
C TRP A 23 -9.09 -5.77 -5.45
N LYS A 24 -8.61 -6.60 -6.38
CA LYS A 24 -7.54 -6.27 -7.32
C LYS A 24 -7.82 -5.03 -8.19
N ASP A 25 -9.10 -4.75 -8.45
CA ASP A 25 -9.53 -3.65 -9.32
C ASP A 25 -9.89 -2.37 -8.54
N LEU A 26 -9.76 -2.37 -7.21
CA LEU A 26 -10.00 -1.18 -6.40
C LEU A 26 -8.83 -0.19 -6.50
N PRO A 27 -9.10 1.13 -6.56
CA PRO A 27 -8.05 2.14 -6.67
C PRO A 27 -7.20 2.19 -5.39
N VAL A 28 -5.89 2.32 -5.57
CA VAL A 28 -4.92 2.51 -4.48
C VAL A 28 -4.40 3.95 -4.50
N ARG A 29 -4.48 4.66 -3.37
CA ARG A 29 -4.03 6.05 -3.25
C ARG A 29 -3.22 6.26 -1.97
N PRO A 30 -2.09 6.97 -1.99
CA PRO A 30 -1.35 7.27 -0.76
C PRO A 30 -2.20 8.16 0.15
N VAL A 31 -2.09 7.97 1.47
CA VAL A 31 -2.63 8.93 2.43
C VAL A 31 -1.79 10.21 2.42
N ALA A 32 -2.40 11.37 2.66
CA ALA A 32 -1.72 12.66 2.63
C ALA A 32 -0.64 12.81 3.72
N SER A 33 -0.80 12.12 4.85
CA SER A 33 0.18 12.09 5.95
C SER A 33 0.47 10.65 6.32
N GLY A 34 1.69 10.18 6.01
CA GLY A 34 2.15 8.84 6.38
C GLY A 34 2.48 8.73 7.86
N GLY A 35 2.43 7.50 8.40
CA GLY A 35 2.98 7.21 9.72
C GLY A 35 4.51 7.14 9.69
N TRP A 36 5.15 7.17 10.87
CA TRP A 36 6.61 7.04 10.99
C TRP A 36 7.10 5.65 10.57
N ASP A 37 6.41 4.59 11.00
CA ASP A 37 6.89 3.22 10.79
C ASP A 37 6.19 2.50 9.64
N ASN A 38 5.01 2.99 9.23
CA ASN A 38 4.18 2.37 8.22
C ASN A 38 3.84 3.32 7.08
N ARG A 39 3.86 2.78 5.86
CA ARG A 39 3.27 3.43 4.68
C ARG A 39 1.82 2.98 4.56
N THR A 40 0.93 3.96 4.50
CA THR A 40 -0.51 3.73 4.45
C THR A 40 -1.08 4.20 3.12
N PHE A 41 -2.01 3.42 2.57
CA PHE A 41 -2.72 3.71 1.33
C PHE A 41 -4.21 3.50 1.55
N HIS A 42 -5.04 4.32 0.93
CA HIS A 42 -6.46 4.02 0.72
C HIS A 42 -6.61 2.93 -0.34
N LEU A 43 -7.56 2.03 -0.11
CA LEU A 43 -8.01 1.00 -1.04
C LEU A 43 -9.52 1.16 -1.25
N GLY A 44 -9.93 1.58 -2.45
CA GLY A 44 -11.31 2.00 -2.67
C GLY A 44 -11.68 3.20 -1.79
N GLY A 45 -12.96 3.33 -1.45
CA GLY A 45 -13.46 4.40 -0.59
C GLY A 45 -13.35 4.13 0.91
N GLU A 46 -13.29 2.85 1.30
CA GLU A 46 -13.63 2.44 2.68
C GLU A 46 -12.51 1.71 3.42
N MET A 47 -11.41 1.35 2.74
CA MET A 47 -10.36 0.50 3.32
C MET A 47 -8.99 1.15 3.28
N THR A 48 -8.08 0.64 4.10
CA THR A 48 -6.67 1.03 4.11
C THR A 48 -5.74 -0.16 4.05
N VAL A 49 -4.62 -0.02 3.35
CA VAL A 49 -3.49 -0.95 3.35
C VAL A 49 -2.34 -0.31 4.12
N ARG A 50 -1.73 -1.07 5.04
CA ARG A 50 -0.61 -0.62 5.88
C ARG A 50 0.56 -1.58 5.71
N LEU A 51 1.71 -1.05 5.28
CA LEU A 51 2.93 -1.82 5.09
C LEU A 51 4.05 -1.29 5.97
N PRO A 52 4.83 -2.17 6.65
CA PRO A 52 6.01 -1.78 7.39
C PRO A 52 7.05 -1.12 6.49
N SER A 53 7.69 -0.04 6.96
CA SER A 53 8.66 0.75 6.19
C SER A 53 9.99 0.98 6.91
N VAL A 54 10.18 0.31 8.04
CA VAL A 54 11.38 0.32 8.90
C VAL A 54 12.07 -1.02 8.87
#